data_AF-A0A969FL07-F1
#
_entry.id   AF-A0A969FL07-F1
#
_cell.length_a   1.000
_cell.length_b   1.000
_cell.length_c   1.000
_cell.angle_alpha   90.00
_cell.angle_beta   90.00
_cell.angle_gamma   90.00
#
_symmetry.space_group_name_H-M   'P 1'
#
loop_
_entity.id
_entity.type
_entity.pdbx_description
1 polymer ?
#
loop_
_entity_poly.entity_id
_entity_poly.type
_entity_poly.pdbx_seq_one_letter_code
_entity_poly.pdbx_strand_id
1 'polypeptide(L)'
;MTDSPTPANPEQLRSVHSTTFPTLLEQCGISLAISTYQANKLILARADRGQLNTHFRPFERPMGMARRAEKLAIGTNHQIWELRNVPAVTRQLTPPESHPDRQHDACFLPRRLHYTGDIDIHEMAYADITCDDLSTHPATDLTTDPTTDQIAHSTPNSTPTNPAHDPLDPELWFINTRFSCLCTLDTTHSFVPRWRPPFITGYDLTDRCHLNGLALREGQPRYVTALGQTDTPAGWRKQKASGGMVMDISNNERIADRLSMPHSPRWYRDRLWVLESGRGSLSTVDLHTGKLTDIACLPGFTRGLDFYGNFAFIGLSQVRESAIFSGIEIAKQAERFCGVWVVDIVTGQVVALLRFEAVVQEVFAVVVLPGMTFPEVLTDDRALLGRSYVLPDEAMADVVALQAADLDRLPAIQFDRGVAHAAAGDVDAAIAAYRICLDLDPNHLDARYHLALALAQLDRPLESIAELNRVIHNDPNHIEALWQLGEQYVRLGNYDQAQIYRDLILAIDPDGLSPEPIPDESAKN
;
A
#
# COMPACT_ATOMS: atom_id res chain seq x y z
N MET A 1 -41.76 -11.89 23.29
CA MET A 1 -41.10 -11.99 21.98
C MET A 1 -39.69 -11.49 22.19
N THR A 2 -38.76 -12.43 22.31
CA THR A 2 -37.33 -12.19 22.56
C THR A 2 -36.66 -12.00 21.21
N ASP A 3 -36.27 -10.76 20.89
CA ASP A 3 -35.38 -10.51 19.75
C ASP A 3 -34.05 -11.18 20.04
N SER A 4 -33.79 -12.25 19.30
CA SER A 4 -32.47 -12.87 19.24
C SER A 4 -31.59 -11.96 18.39
N PRO A 5 -30.37 -11.60 18.85
CA PRO A 5 -29.45 -10.83 18.03
C PRO A 5 -29.11 -11.68 16.80
N THR A 6 -29.30 -11.11 15.62
CA THR A 6 -28.83 -11.67 14.36
C THR A 6 -27.34 -11.99 14.52
N PRO A 7 -26.87 -13.22 14.24
CA PRO A 7 -25.47 -13.55 14.38
C PRO A 7 -24.65 -12.65 13.45
N ALA A 8 -23.62 -12.00 13.99
CA ALA A 8 -22.75 -11.10 13.25
C ALA A 8 -22.04 -11.86 12.12
N ASN A 9 -22.05 -11.29 10.92
CA ASN A 9 -21.24 -11.79 9.80
C ASN A 9 -19.74 -11.69 10.18
N PRO A 10 -19.00 -12.81 10.27
CA PRO A 10 -17.60 -12.82 10.71
C PRO A 10 -16.62 -12.12 9.76
N GLU A 11 -17.05 -11.71 8.55
CA GLU A 11 -16.18 -11.05 7.55
C GLU A 11 -16.17 -9.52 7.62
N GLN A 12 -17.04 -8.89 8.42
CA GLN A 12 -17.11 -7.44 8.47
C GLN A 12 -15.94 -6.86 9.29
N LEU A 13 -15.05 -6.12 8.63
CA LEU A 13 -13.99 -5.36 9.28
C LEU A 13 -14.61 -4.33 10.22
N ARG A 14 -14.34 -4.47 11.53
CA ARG A 14 -14.89 -3.61 12.58
C ARG A 14 -13.79 -2.90 13.35
N SER A 15 -14.08 -1.68 13.76
CA SER A 15 -13.20 -0.88 14.60
C SER A 15 -13.98 -0.08 15.63
N VAL A 16 -13.38 0.11 16.80
CA VAL A 16 -13.88 0.95 17.89
C VAL A 16 -12.84 2.02 18.16
N HIS A 17 -13.24 3.26 18.41
CA HIS A 17 -12.31 4.35 18.68
C HIS A 17 -12.77 5.20 19.86
N SER A 18 -11.84 5.95 20.45
CA SER A 18 -12.21 7.01 21.40
C SER A 18 -12.91 8.15 20.64
N THR A 19 -13.78 8.89 21.33
CA THR A 19 -14.42 10.10 20.77
C THR A 19 -13.41 11.18 20.38
N THR A 20 -12.24 11.19 21.04
CA THR A 20 -11.14 12.11 20.77
C THR A 20 -10.37 11.79 19.50
N PHE A 21 -10.41 10.55 18.99
CA PHE A 21 -9.56 10.13 17.88
C PHE A 21 -9.85 10.88 16.57
N PRO A 22 -11.11 10.93 16.05
CA PRO A 22 -11.39 11.70 14.83
C PRO A 22 -11.14 13.19 15.00
N THR A 23 -11.54 13.73 16.15
CA THR A 23 -11.34 15.15 16.50
C THR A 23 -9.85 15.52 16.47
N LEU A 24 -8.98 14.64 16.97
CA LEU A 24 -7.53 14.85 16.95
C LEU A 24 -6.99 14.89 15.53
N LEU A 25 -7.42 13.96 14.66
CA LEU A 25 -7.01 13.94 13.24
C LEU A 25 -7.46 15.22 12.52
N GLU A 26 -8.71 15.65 12.72
CA GLU A 26 -9.27 16.89 12.17
C GLU A 26 -8.50 18.13 12.62
N GLN A 27 -8.27 18.27 13.94
CA GLN A 27 -7.54 19.42 14.51
C GLN A 27 -6.08 19.48 14.04
N CYS A 28 -5.45 18.32 13.84
CA CYS A 28 -4.09 18.22 13.35
C CYS A 28 -4.00 18.42 11.82
N GLY A 29 -5.12 18.32 11.09
CA GLY A 29 -5.15 18.34 9.63
C GLY A 29 -4.43 17.13 9.03
N ILE A 30 -4.58 15.95 9.63
CA ILE A 30 -3.87 14.73 9.24
C ILE A 30 -4.84 13.55 9.03
N SER A 31 -4.34 12.50 8.40
CA SER A 31 -4.89 11.15 8.43
C SER A 31 -3.77 10.14 8.65
N LEU A 32 -4.12 8.86 8.82
CA LEU A 32 -3.13 7.79 9.01
C LEU A 32 -3.26 6.74 7.91
N ALA A 33 -2.12 6.27 7.41
CA ALA A 33 -2.00 5.02 6.67
C ALA A 33 -1.47 3.94 7.62
N ILE A 34 -2.13 2.79 7.64
CA ILE A 34 -1.83 1.69 8.57
C ILE A 34 -1.75 0.40 7.76
N SER A 35 -0.60 -0.28 7.79
CA SER A 35 -0.45 -1.58 7.14
C SER A 35 -0.82 -2.71 8.09
N THR A 36 -1.47 -3.75 7.55
CA THR A 36 -1.88 -4.94 8.30
C THR A 36 -1.25 -6.18 7.69
N TYR A 37 -0.57 -6.97 8.52
CA TYR A 37 0.24 -8.08 8.03
C TYR A 37 -0.62 -9.24 7.51
N GLN A 38 -1.54 -9.74 8.35
CA GLN A 38 -2.31 -10.96 8.04
C GLN A 38 -3.66 -10.65 7.36
N ALA A 39 -4.18 -9.43 7.53
CA ALA A 39 -5.48 -9.07 6.97
C ALA A 39 -5.40 -8.64 5.50
N ASN A 40 -4.19 -8.49 4.93
CA ASN A 40 -3.97 -8.08 3.54
C ASN A 40 -4.64 -6.74 3.19
N LYS A 41 -4.57 -5.78 4.14
CA LYS A 41 -5.14 -4.44 3.97
C LYS A 41 -4.14 -3.34 4.30
N LEU A 42 -4.14 -2.30 3.49
CA LEU A 42 -3.79 -0.95 3.91
C LEU A 42 -5.07 -0.27 4.42
N ILE A 43 -5.01 0.35 5.58
CA ILE A 43 -6.13 1.08 6.19
C ILE A 43 -5.82 2.57 6.16
N LEU A 44 -6.71 3.38 5.58
CA LEU A 44 -6.69 4.83 5.72
C LEU A 44 -7.67 5.20 6.83
N ALA A 45 -7.16 5.72 7.95
CA ALA A 45 -7.97 6.26 9.04
C ALA A 45 -8.11 7.77 8.84
N ARG A 46 -9.33 8.20 8.52
CA ARG A 46 -9.67 9.56 8.09
C ARG A 46 -10.77 10.11 8.99
N ALA A 47 -10.68 11.37 9.37
CA ALA A 47 -11.79 12.03 10.05
C ALA A 47 -12.79 12.56 9.00
N ASP A 48 -14.08 12.37 9.30
CA ASP A 48 -15.17 12.79 8.45
C ASP A 48 -16.30 13.36 9.33
N ARG A 49 -16.32 14.68 9.49
CA ARG A 49 -17.36 15.43 10.20
C ARG A 49 -17.54 14.94 11.64
N GLY A 50 -16.43 14.77 12.36
CA GLY A 50 -16.40 14.28 13.75
C GLY A 50 -16.56 12.76 13.92
N GLN A 51 -16.72 12.00 12.82
CA GLN A 51 -16.73 10.55 12.82
C GLN A 51 -15.43 9.98 12.24
N LEU A 52 -15.11 8.73 12.58
CA LEU A 52 -14.00 8.02 11.95
C LEU A 52 -14.47 7.31 10.69
N ASN A 53 -13.81 7.57 9.58
CA ASN A 53 -13.87 6.76 8.37
C ASN A 53 -12.61 5.88 8.29
N THR A 54 -12.79 4.56 8.32
CA THR A 54 -11.71 3.58 8.09
C THR A 54 -11.89 2.95 6.72
N HIS A 55 -11.00 3.27 5.80
CA HIS A 55 -11.07 2.82 4.41
C HIS A 55 -10.03 1.77 4.13
N PHE A 56 -10.44 0.64 3.56
CA PHE A 56 -9.59 -0.54 3.42
C PHE A 56 -9.23 -0.76 1.95
N ARG A 57 -7.93 -0.82 1.68
CA ARG A 57 -7.38 -1.11 0.36
C ARG A 57 -6.66 -2.45 0.35
N PRO A 58 -6.94 -3.33 -0.63
CA PRO A 58 -6.28 -4.63 -0.70
C PRO A 58 -4.81 -4.44 -1.04
N PHE A 59 -3.93 -5.03 -0.23
CA PHE A 59 -2.51 -5.20 -0.51
C PHE A 59 -2.11 -6.58 -0.01
N GLU A 60 -1.30 -7.32 -0.74
CA GLU A 60 -0.83 -8.63 -0.28
C GLU A 60 0.22 -8.44 0.83
N ARG A 61 -0.13 -8.76 2.08
CA ARG A 61 0.76 -8.67 3.24
C ARG A 61 1.57 -7.35 3.28
N PRO A 62 0.90 -6.18 3.36
CA PRO A 62 1.60 -4.90 3.47
C PRO A 62 2.35 -4.83 4.81
N MET A 63 3.59 -4.39 4.75
CA MET A 63 4.56 -4.41 5.84
C MET A 63 5.10 -2.99 6.09
N GLY A 64 6.41 -2.76 5.95
CA GLY A 64 7.02 -1.45 6.12
C GLY A 64 6.46 -0.41 5.14
N MET A 65 6.38 0.84 5.59
CA MET A 65 5.94 1.97 4.78
C MET A 65 6.89 3.15 4.97
N ALA A 66 7.08 3.96 3.93
CA ALA A 66 7.83 5.20 3.99
C ALA A 66 7.08 6.31 3.27
N ARG A 67 7.13 7.54 3.80
CA ARG A 67 6.53 8.71 3.16
C ARG A 67 7.55 9.83 3.07
N ARG A 68 7.54 10.55 1.95
CA ARG A 68 8.25 11.82 1.82
C ARG A 68 7.59 12.70 0.77
N ALA A 69 7.24 13.93 1.14
CA ALA A 69 6.53 14.87 0.27
C ALA A 69 5.30 14.21 -0.40
N GLU A 70 5.28 14.09 -1.73
CA GLU A 70 4.19 13.47 -2.48
C GLU A 70 4.33 11.95 -2.64
N LYS A 71 5.38 11.33 -2.09
CA LYS A 71 5.64 9.90 -2.23
C LYS A 71 5.19 9.10 -1.01
N LEU A 72 4.63 7.92 -1.29
CA LEU A 72 4.33 6.88 -0.32
C LEU A 72 4.82 5.53 -0.87
N ALA A 73 5.76 4.91 -0.18
CA ALA A 73 6.23 3.57 -0.46
C ALA A 73 5.58 2.56 0.49
N ILE A 74 5.18 1.41 -0.05
CA ILE A 74 4.60 0.30 0.71
C ILE A 74 5.33 -0.98 0.30
N GLY A 75 6.03 -1.61 1.25
CA GLY A 75 6.58 -2.95 1.10
C GLY A 75 5.47 -3.99 1.27
N THR A 76 5.36 -4.92 0.34
CA THR A 76 4.41 -6.06 0.37
C THR A 76 5.20 -7.37 0.40
N ASN A 77 4.51 -8.51 0.26
CA ASN A 77 5.13 -9.84 0.31
C ASN A 77 6.36 -9.97 -0.62
N HIS A 78 6.24 -9.51 -1.86
CA HIS A 78 7.27 -9.68 -2.90
C HIS A 78 7.64 -8.40 -3.65
N GLN A 79 7.00 -7.27 -3.30
CA GLN A 79 7.11 -6.04 -4.07
C GLN A 79 7.30 -4.83 -3.16
N ILE A 80 7.82 -3.75 -3.74
CA ILE A 80 7.69 -2.40 -3.22
C ILE A 80 6.84 -1.60 -4.19
N TRP A 81 5.75 -1.03 -3.67
CA TRP A 81 4.89 -0.11 -4.37
C TRP A 81 5.34 1.32 -4.07
N GLU A 82 5.81 2.06 -5.09
CA GLU A 82 6.03 3.50 -4.98
C GLU A 82 4.82 4.24 -5.58
N LEU A 83 4.05 4.86 -4.70
CA LEU A 83 2.86 5.64 -5.01
C LEU A 83 3.21 7.14 -4.98
N ARG A 84 2.58 7.92 -5.85
CA ARG A 84 2.67 9.39 -5.87
C ARG A 84 1.29 9.99 -5.68
N ASN A 85 1.18 10.98 -4.79
CA ASN A 85 -0.03 11.78 -4.63
C ASN A 85 -0.23 12.68 -5.87
N VAL A 86 -1.42 12.63 -6.45
CA VAL A 86 -1.83 13.41 -7.61
C VAL A 86 -3.20 14.02 -7.31
N PRO A 87 -3.25 15.18 -6.62
CA PRO A 87 -4.52 15.80 -6.18
C PRO A 87 -5.49 16.10 -7.34
N ALA A 88 -5.00 16.30 -8.57
CA ALA A 88 -5.86 16.55 -9.72
C ALA A 88 -6.85 15.40 -10.00
N VAL A 89 -6.52 14.16 -9.63
CA VAL A 89 -7.38 12.98 -9.84
C VAL A 89 -8.58 12.98 -8.88
N THR A 90 -8.52 13.69 -7.76
CA THR A 90 -9.59 13.65 -6.75
C THR A 90 -10.95 14.14 -7.27
N ARG A 91 -10.96 14.97 -8.31
CA ARG A 91 -12.19 15.45 -8.98
C ARG A 91 -12.93 14.37 -9.75
N GLN A 92 -12.25 13.28 -10.08
CA GLN A 92 -12.81 12.15 -10.83
C GLN A 92 -13.15 10.97 -9.92
N LEU A 93 -12.83 11.06 -8.62
CA LEU A 93 -13.18 10.03 -7.65
C LEU A 93 -14.65 10.11 -7.30
N THR A 94 -15.31 8.96 -7.25
CA THR A 94 -16.66 8.85 -6.69
C THR A 94 -16.63 9.22 -5.21
N PRO A 95 -17.47 10.17 -4.77
CA PRO A 95 -17.61 10.46 -3.34
C PRO A 95 -18.08 9.23 -2.56
N PRO A 96 -17.79 9.15 -1.25
CA PRO A 96 -18.33 8.10 -0.39
C PRO A 96 -19.87 8.11 -0.42
N GLU A 97 -20.50 6.94 -0.58
CA GLU A 97 -21.98 6.81 -0.59
C GLU A 97 -22.64 7.42 0.65
N SER A 98 -21.98 7.28 1.80
CA SER A 98 -22.45 7.83 3.09
C SER A 98 -22.42 9.36 3.15
N HIS A 99 -21.56 10.00 2.36
CA HIS A 99 -21.38 11.45 2.34
C HIS A 99 -21.10 11.95 0.91
N PRO A 100 -22.13 12.10 0.05
CA PRO A 100 -21.96 12.44 -1.36
C PRO A 100 -21.26 13.78 -1.64
N ASP A 101 -21.30 14.72 -0.69
CA ASP A 101 -20.62 16.02 -0.79
C ASP A 101 -19.14 15.97 -0.33
N ARG A 102 -18.66 14.82 0.17
CA ARG A 102 -17.29 14.70 0.69
C ARG A 102 -16.32 14.48 -0.47
N GLN A 103 -15.44 15.46 -0.69
CA GLN A 103 -14.38 15.37 -1.69
C GLN A 103 -13.07 14.87 -1.08
N HIS A 104 -12.35 14.07 -1.85
CA HIS A 104 -10.97 13.68 -1.53
C HIS A 104 -10.01 14.85 -1.75
N ASP A 105 -9.01 15.00 -0.88
CA ASP A 105 -7.99 16.05 -0.96
C ASP A 105 -6.61 15.55 -1.45
N ALA A 106 -6.41 14.24 -1.44
CA ALA A 106 -5.22 13.58 -1.96
C ALA A 106 -5.60 12.24 -2.62
N CYS A 107 -4.81 11.83 -3.61
CA CYS A 107 -5.00 10.55 -4.31
C CYS A 107 -3.64 9.97 -4.69
N PHE A 108 -3.24 8.89 -4.02
CA PHE A 108 -2.00 8.16 -4.29
C PHE A 108 -2.20 7.17 -5.43
N LEU A 109 -1.36 7.29 -6.46
CA LEU A 109 -1.36 6.42 -7.64
C LEU A 109 -0.03 5.67 -7.76
N PRO A 110 -0.02 4.39 -8.13
CA PRO A 110 1.20 3.65 -8.42
C PRO A 110 1.97 4.28 -9.57
N ARG A 111 3.28 4.45 -9.38
CA ARG A 111 4.22 4.93 -10.40
C ARG A 111 5.38 3.96 -10.64
N ARG A 112 5.73 3.16 -9.62
CA ARG A 112 6.68 2.06 -9.76
C ARG A 112 6.25 0.89 -8.90
N LEU A 113 6.31 -0.31 -9.48
CA LEU A 113 6.23 -1.57 -8.75
C LEU A 113 7.57 -2.27 -8.95
N HIS A 114 8.30 -2.50 -7.87
CA HIS A 114 9.60 -3.16 -7.91
C HIS A 114 9.51 -4.54 -7.26
N TYR A 115 9.98 -5.59 -7.93
CA TYR A 115 9.95 -6.96 -7.39
C TYR A 115 11.23 -7.25 -6.60
N THR A 116 11.07 -7.45 -5.29
CA THR A 116 12.16 -7.74 -4.36
C THR A 116 12.34 -9.25 -4.09
N GLY A 117 11.28 -10.03 -4.31
CA GLY A 117 11.13 -11.36 -3.73
C GLY A 117 10.74 -11.30 -2.25
N ASP A 118 10.61 -12.47 -1.62
CA ASP A 118 10.27 -12.61 -0.20
C ASP A 118 11.50 -12.27 0.64
N ILE A 119 11.56 -11.02 1.11
CA ILE A 119 12.68 -10.48 1.89
C ILE A 119 12.26 -9.95 3.26
N ASP A 120 10.97 -10.05 3.59
CA ASP A 120 10.35 -9.53 4.81
C ASP A 120 10.70 -8.05 5.07
N ILE A 121 10.13 -7.15 4.29
CA ILE A 121 10.43 -5.71 4.36
C ILE A 121 9.89 -5.09 5.66
N HIS A 122 10.73 -4.97 6.68
CA HIS A 122 10.27 -4.61 8.02
C HIS A 122 10.10 -3.10 8.25
N GLU A 123 11.02 -2.28 7.75
CA GLU A 123 10.99 -0.84 7.94
C GLU A 123 11.60 -0.17 6.71
N MET A 124 11.08 1.00 6.36
CA MET A 124 11.47 1.74 5.16
C MET A 124 11.56 3.23 5.49
N ALA A 125 12.45 3.95 4.83
CA ALA A 125 12.54 5.40 4.94
C ALA A 125 13.16 6.00 3.66
N TYR A 126 12.72 7.21 3.31
CA TYR A 126 13.31 7.99 2.22
C TYR A 126 14.44 8.87 2.76
N ALA A 127 15.69 8.57 2.37
CA ALA A 127 16.86 9.33 2.77
C ALA A 127 17.10 10.55 1.85
N ASP A 128 17.72 11.60 2.39
CA ASP A 128 18.27 12.71 1.58
C ASP A 128 19.45 12.19 0.74
N ILE A 129 19.62 12.71 -0.47
CA ILE A 129 20.89 12.56 -1.19
C ILE A 129 21.85 13.62 -0.65
N THR A 130 23.01 13.22 -0.14
CA THR A 130 24.06 14.19 0.22
C THR A 130 24.85 14.59 -1.03
N CYS A 131 25.19 15.87 -1.17
CA CYS A 131 26.05 16.35 -2.26
C CYS A 131 27.47 15.74 -2.25
N ASP A 132 27.88 15.09 -1.16
CA ASP A 132 29.23 14.51 -1.02
C ASP A 132 29.45 13.23 -1.85
N ASP A 133 28.36 12.55 -2.26
CA ASP A 133 28.44 11.36 -3.15
C ASP A 133 28.74 11.73 -4.61
N LEU A 134 28.76 13.02 -4.97
CA LEU A 134 29.18 13.49 -6.29
C LEU A 134 30.70 13.74 -6.39
N SER A 135 31.46 13.57 -5.30
CA SER A 135 32.89 13.91 -5.30
C SER A 135 33.76 13.01 -4.41
N THR A 136 33.97 11.74 -4.80
CA THR A 136 35.08 10.94 -4.25
C THR A 136 35.78 10.07 -5.30
N HIS A 137 36.50 10.71 -6.23
CA HIS A 137 37.75 10.15 -6.74
C HIS A 137 38.82 11.24 -6.75
N PRO A 138 39.88 11.16 -5.92
CA PRO A 138 41.00 12.06 -6.04
C PRO A 138 41.80 11.65 -7.28
N ALA A 139 41.85 12.53 -8.27
CA ALA A 139 42.81 12.42 -9.36
C ALA A 139 44.22 12.60 -8.77
N THR A 140 44.95 11.50 -8.57
CA THR A 140 46.39 11.57 -8.32
C THR A 140 47.10 11.85 -9.65
N ASP A 141 47.66 13.05 -9.71
CA ASP A 141 48.59 13.52 -10.71
C ASP A 141 49.85 12.64 -10.75
N LEU A 142 50.16 12.09 -11.93
CA LEU A 142 51.46 11.52 -12.26
C LEU A 142 51.84 11.96 -13.68
N THR A 143 52.68 12.96 -13.72
CA THR A 143 53.54 13.30 -14.85
C THR A 143 54.52 12.16 -15.15
N THR A 144 54.61 11.70 -16.41
CA THR A 144 55.85 11.65 -17.22
C THR A 144 55.65 10.96 -18.58
N ASP A 145 55.88 11.76 -19.64
CA ASP A 145 56.54 11.51 -20.94
C ASP A 145 56.00 10.49 -22.00
N PRO A 146 56.09 10.82 -23.31
CA PRO A 146 55.49 10.09 -24.41
C PRO A 146 56.49 9.13 -25.08
N THR A 147 56.00 8.04 -25.66
CA THR A 147 56.35 7.55 -27.02
C THR A 147 55.87 6.12 -27.24
N THR A 148 55.47 5.87 -28.50
CA THR A 148 55.50 4.59 -29.23
C THR A 148 54.18 3.80 -29.36
N ASP A 149 53.62 3.94 -30.56
CA ASP A 149 52.93 2.98 -31.44
C ASP A 149 52.05 1.85 -30.89
N GLN A 150 50.77 1.99 -31.25
CA GLN A 150 49.82 1.00 -31.77
C GLN A 150 50.19 -0.49 -31.61
N ILE A 151 49.36 -1.21 -30.85
CA ILE A 151 48.46 -2.29 -31.32
C ILE A 151 47.74 -2.79 -30.06
N ALA A 152 46.41 -2.65 -29.98
CA ALA A 152 45.62 -3.28 -28.91
C ALA A 152 44.26 -3.74 -29.43
N HIS A 153 44.06 -5.05 -29.30
CA HIS A 153 42.81 -5.77 -29.44
C HIS A 153 41.69 -5.18 -28.57
N SER A 154 40.49 -5.16 -29.12
CA SER A 154 39.26 -4.72 -28.50
C SER A 154 38.71 -5.73 -27.48
N THR A 155 38.31 -5.21 -26.30
CA THR A 155 37.21 -5.56 -25.37
C THR A 155 37.69 -5.60 -23.90
N PRO A 156 36.82 -5.43 -22.88
CA PRO A 156 35.68 -4.51 -22.72
C PRO A 156 35.67 -3.82 -21.32
N ASN A 157 34.54 -3.19 -20.98
CA ASN A 157 34.10 -2.70 -19.66
C ASN A 157 34.42 -1.25 -19.25
N SER A 158 33.64 -0.33 -19.82
CA SER A 158 33.10 0.80 -19.05
C SER A 158 31.83 0.33 -18.31
N THR A 159 31.83 0.38 -16.98
CA THR A 159 30.63 0.22 -16.17
C THR A 159 29.70 1.42 -16.40
N PRO A 160 28.43 1.23 -16.78
CA PRO A 160 27.52 2.35 -16.99
C PRO A 160 27.03 2.91 -15.65
N THR A 161 27.23 4.21 -15.43
CA THR A 161 26.51 4.98 -14.41
C THR A 161 25.02 4.95 -14.73
N ASN A 162 24.19 4.66 -13.73
CA ASN A 162 22.73 4.58 -13.83
C ASN A 162 22.13 5.95 -14.24
N PRO A 163 21.58 6.11 -15.47
CA PRO A 163 21.10 7.40 -15.96
C PRO A 163 19.64 7.71 -15.55
N ALA A 164 19.05 6.95 -14.61
CA ALA A 164 17.62 7.00 -14.32
C ALA A 164 17.21 7.73 -13.02
N HIS A 165 18.16 8.30 -12.26
CA HIS A 165 17.84 9.04 -11.04
C HIS A 165 18.02 10.54 -11.25
N ASP A 166 16.93 11.30 -11.11
CA ASP A 166 16.99 12.73 -10.84
C ASP A 166 17.80 12.93 -9.54
N PRO A 167 18.93 13.66 -9.56
CA PRO A 167 19.81 13.83 -8.41
C PRO A 167 19.16 14.55 -7.21
N LEU A 168 17.93 15.06 -7.35
CA LEU A 168 17.12 15.65 -6.28
C LEU A 168 16.10 14.68 -5.65
N ASP A 169 15.95 13.46 -6.18
CA ASP A 169 14.93 12.52 -5.73
C ASP A 169 15.42 11.67 -4.55
N PRO A 170 14.78 11.70 -3.36
CA PRO A 170 15.19 10.86 -2.23
C PRO A 170 15.33 9.37 -2.55
N GLU A 171 16.44 8.77 -2.10
CA GLU A 171 16.66 7.33 -2.22
C GLU A 171 15.82 6.58 -1.18
N LEU A 172 15.15 5.51 -1.60
CA LEU A 172 14.38 4.65 -0.69
C LEU A 172 15.29 3.60 -0.07
N TRP A 173 15.43 3.67 1.25
CA TRP A 173 16.17 2.72 2.08
C TRP A 173 15.20 1.81 2.82
N PHE A 174 15.51 0.52 2.88
CA PHE A 174 14.64 -0.45 3.53
C PHE A 174 15.39 -1.62 4.14
N ILE A 175 14.80 -2.19 5.19
CA ILE A 175 15.32 -3.35 5.89
C ILE A 175 14.91 -4.62 5.14
N ASN A 176 15.92 -5.40 4.74
CA ASN A 176 15.75 -6.78 4.31
C ASN A 176 16.08 -7.69 5.49
N THR A 177 15.03 -8.14 6.18
CA THR A 177 15.17 -8.91 7.41
C THR A 177 15.77 -10.29 7.15
N ARG A 178 15.37 -10.95 6.06
CA ARG A 178 15.86 -12.29 5.73
C ARG A 178 17.36 -12.31 5.48
N PHE A 179 17.87 -11.29 4.78
CA PHE A 179 19.29 -11.10 4.52
C PHE A 179 20.05 -10.34 5.61
N SER A 180 19.36 -9.93 6.68
CA SER A 180 19.95 -9.21 7.81
C SER A 180 20.72 -7.95 7.38
N CYS A 181 20.15 -7.18 6.45
CA CYS A 181 20.82 -6.02 5.88
C CYS A 181 19.87 -4.86 5.59
N LEU A 182 20.48 -3.69 5.47
CA LEU A 182 19.86 -2.48 4.97
C LEU A 182 20.21 -2.37 3.47
N CYS A 183 19.23 -2.07 2.63
CA CYS A 183 19.38 -2.04 1.18
C CYS A 183 18.58 -0.92 0.53
N THR A 184 18.88 -0.67 -0.74
CA THR A 184 18.13 0.25 -1.59
C THR A 184 17.69 -0.44 -2.89
N LEU A 185 16.82 0.23 -3.65
CA LEU A 185 16.33 -0.24 -4.94
C LEU A 185 17.42 -0.14 -6.01
N ASP A 186 17.35 -1.00 -7.02
CA ASP A 186 18.17 -0.95 -8.22
C ASP A 186 17.37 -1.40 -9.43
N THR A 187 17.74 -0.96 -10.62
CA THR A 187 16.97 -1.24 -11.85
C THR A 187 17.22 -2.64 -12.41
N THR A 188 18.33 -3.29 -12.04
CA THR A 188 18.76 -4.59 -12.56
C THR A 188 18.59 -5.70 -11.51
N HIS A 189 18.82 -5.37 -10.24
CA HIS A 189 18.78 -6.31 -9.12
C HIS A 189 17.48 -6.16 -8.32
N SER A 190 17.10 -7.21 -7.59
CA SER A 190 15.96 -7.16 -6.68
C SER A 190 16.16 -6.13 -5.56
N PHE A 191 17.39 -5.92 -5.11
CA PHE A 191 17.83 -4.90 -4.15
C PHE A 191 19.35 -4.84 -4.14
N VAL A 192 19.94 -3.77 -3.59
CA VAL A 192 21.38 -3.67 -3.36
C VAL A 192 21.66 -3.51 -1.87
N PRO A 193 22.33 -4.48 -1.22
CA PRO A 193 22.77 -4.32 0.16
C PRO A 193 23.73 -3.14 0.29
N ARG A 194 23.45 -2.24 1.24
CA ARG A 194 24.26 -1.06 1.55
C ARG A 194 24.99 -1.19 2.87
N TRP A 195 24.37 -1.86 3.84
CA TRP A 195 24.95 -2.09 5.16
C TRP A 195 24.43 -3.38 5.77
N ARG A 196 25.23 -4.02 6.61
CA ARG A 196 24.83 -5.12 7.48
C ARG A 196 25.56 -5.00 8.82
N PRO A 197 25.01 -5.52 9.92
CA PRO A 197 25.74 -5.56 11.18
C PRO A 197 27.08 -6.30 11.01
N PRO A 198 28.20 -5.83 11.60
CA PRO A 198 29.52 -6.44 11.36
C PRO A 198 29.64 -7.90 11.78
N PHE A 199 28.78 -8.36 12.68
CA PHE A 199 28.73 -9.76 13.11
C PHE A 199 28.04 -10.68 12.10
N ILE A 200 27.39 -10.15 11.06
CA ILE A 200 26.79 -10.93 9.98
C ILE A 200 27.85 -11.19 8.91
N THR A 201 28.28 -12.44 8.78
CA THR A 201 29.41 -12.81 7.90
C THR A 201 29.00 -12.97 6.44
N GLY A 202 27.75 -13.32 6.16
CA GLY A 202 27.24 -13.64 4.83
C GLY A 202 25.81 -13.17 4.59
N TYR A 203 25.42 -13.11 3.31
CA TYR A 203 24.06 -12.86 2.86
C TYR A 203 23.37 -14.20 2.58
N ASP A 204 22.23 -14.45 3.23
CA ASP A 204 21.38 -15.61 2.96
C ASP A 204 19.91 -15.31 3.34
N LEU A 205 19.03 -16.30 3.20
CA LEU A 205 17.58 -16.14 3.41
C LEU A 205 17.09 -16.48 4.83
N THR A 206 18.01 -16.70 5.78
CA THR A 206 17.72 -17.43 7.02
C THR A 206 17.42 -16.57 8.23
N ASP A 207 17.33 -15.25 8.08
CA ASP A 207 16.96 -14.30 9.14
C ASP A 207 17.80 -14.53 10.41
N ARG A 208 19.08 -14.13 10.34
CA ARG A 208 20.05 -14.45 11.39
C ARG A 208 19.82 -13.63 12.65
N CYS A 209 19.64 -12.31 12.51
CA CYS A 209 19.53 -11.38 13.65
C CYS A 209 18.17 -10.69 13.79
N HIS A 210 17.28 -10.87 12.81
CA HIS A 210 16.03 -10.13 12.70
C HIS A 210 16.20 -8.63 12.79
N LEU A 211 17.03 -8.10 11.89
CA LEU A 211 17.11 -6.67 11.64
C LEU A 211 15.72 -6.20 11.19
N ASN A 212 15.15 -5.21 11.88
CA ASN A 212 13.71 -4.91 11.76
C ASN A 212 13.33 -3.44 11.78
N GLY A 213 14.25 -2.54 12.09
CA GLY A 213 13.93 -1.12 12.22
C GLY A 213 15.04 -0.24 11.68
N LEU A 214 14.64 0.96 11.25
CA LEU A 214 15.47 1.97 10.64
C LEU A 214 15.00 3.35 11.12
N ALA A 215 15.93 4.17 11.59
CA ALA A 215 15.73 5.57 11.88
C ALA A 215 16.71 6.40 11.06
N LEU A 216 16.18 7.45 10.43
CA LEU A 216 17.01 8.49 9.85
C LEU A 216 17.38 9.51 10.91
N ARG A 217 18.56 10.12 10.79
CA ARG A 217 18.96 11.34 11.51
C ARG A 217 19.57 12.28 10.48
N GLU A 218 19.12 13.54 10.46
CA GLU A 218 19.60 14.52 9.48
C GLU A 218 19.45 14.00 8.04
N GLY A 219 18.30 13.34 7.76
CA GLY A 219 18.00 12.78 6.45
C GLY A 219 18.73 11.49 6.09
N GLN A 220 19.68 11.01 6.91
CA GLN A 220 20.51 9.84 6.60
C GLN A 220 20.19 8.63 7.47
N PRO A 221 20.29 7.40 6.93
CA PRO A 221 20.23 6.17 7.73
C PRO A 221 21.23 6.25 8.89
N ARG A 222 20.73 6.16 10.13
CA ARG A 222 21.58 6.32 11.31
C ARG A 222 21.46 5.21 12.33
N TYR A 223 20.23 4.82 12.69
CA TYR A 223 20.02 3.82 13.73
C TYR A 223 19.18 2.66 13.22
N VAL A 224 19.47 1.45 13.70
CA VAL A 224 18.68 0.26 13.41
C VAL A 224 18.36 -0.51 14.68
N THR A 225 17.30 -1.31 14.63
CA THR A 225 16.97 -2.32 15.65
C THR A 225 17.13 -3.73 15.11
N ALA A 226 17.61 -4.64 15.96
CA ALA A 226 17.66 -6.07 15.71
C ALA A 226 17.21 -6.84 16.96
N LEU A 227 16.70 -8.07 16.80
CA LEU A 227 16.21 -8.87 17.93
C LEU A 227 17.28 -9.76 18.58
N GLY A 228 18.47 -9.88 17.98
CA GLY A 228 19.56 -10.69 18.52
C GLY A 228 20.93 -10.39 17.92
N GLN A 229 21.99 -10.49 18.72
CA GLN A 229 23.37 -10.48 18.22
C GLN A 229 23.79 -11.91 17.84
N THR A 230 23.40 -12.34 16.65
CA THR A 230 23.68 -13.69 16.19
C THR A 230 23.82 -13.77 14.68
N ASP A 231 24.75 -14.62 14.26
CA ASP A 231 25.01 -14.99 12.87
C ASP A 231 24.58 -16.44 12.60
N THR A 232 23.63 -16.96 13.40
CA THR A 232 23.05 -18.29 13.21
C THR A 232 21.67 -18.15 12.59
N PRO A 233 21.29 -18.99 11.61
CA PRO A 233 19.93 -19.05 11.08
C PRO A 233 18.88 -18.99 12.20
N ALA A 234 17.98 -18.00 12.14
CA ALA A 234 16.93 -17.79 13.13
C ALA A 234 17.38 -17.67 14.61
N GLY A 235 18.67 -17.39 14.87
CA GLY A 235 19.28 -17.49 16.20
C GLY A 235 18.67 -16.56 17.24
N TRP A 236 18.14 -15.41 16.80
CA TRP A 236 17.47 -14.42 17.64
C TRP A 236 16.27 -14.97 18.41
N ARG A 237 15.57 -16.00 17.89
CA ARG A 237 14.35 -16.56 18.51
C ARG A 237 14.58 -17.08 19.93
N LYS A 238 15.78 -17.58 20.22
CA LYS A 238 16.13 -18.09 21.57
C LYS A 238 16.31 -16.99 22.60
N GLN A 239 16.65 -15.78 22.17
CA GLN A 239 17.01 -14.66 23.03
C GLN A 239 16.02 -13.49 22.94
N LYS A 240 14.94 -13.60 22.16
CA LYS A 240 13.95 -12.54 21.91
C LYS A 240 13.49 -11.70 23.12
N ALA A 241 13.46 -12.28 24.33
CA ALA A 241 13.05 -11.57 25.54
C ALA A 241 14.06 -10.50 26.01
N SER A 242 15.34 -10.63 25.65
CA SER A 242 16.43 -9.76 26.11
C SER A 242 17.65 -9.77 25.18
N GLY A 243 17.51 -10.18 23.93
CA GLY A 243 18.59 -10.26 22.95
C GLY A 243 18.64 -9.04 22.03
N GLY A 244 17.61 -8.21 22.08
CA GLY A 244 17.44 -7.08 21.19
C GLY A 244 18.41 -5.94 21.45
N MET A 245 18.66 -5.15 20.43
CA MET A 245 19.58 -4.03 20.47
C MET A 245 19.17 -2.88 19.55
N VAL A 246 19.78 -1.72 19.80
CA VAL A 246 19.84 -0.58 18.89
C VAL A 246 21.29 -0.38 18.48
N MET A 247 21.56 -0.23 17.18
CA MET A 247 22.91 0.03 16.64
C MET A 247 22.96 1.35 15.89
N ASP A 248 24.11 2.01 15.94
CA ASP A 248 24.46 3.14 15.08
C ASP A 248 25.22 2.64 13.85
N ILE A 249 24.71 2.96 12.67
CA ILE A 249 25.22 2.49 11.38
C ILE A 249 26.60 3.10 11.08
N SER A 250 26.85 4.33 11.52
CA SER A 250 28.03 5.11 11.10
C SER A 250 29.34 4.60 11.69
N ASN A 251 29.29 4.02 12.89
CA ASN A 251 30.45 3.50 13.60
C ASN A 251 30.28 2.02 13.98
N ASN A 252 29.14 1.41 13.62
CA ASN A 252 28.76 0.04 13.95
C ASN A 252 28.67 -0.26 15.45
N GLU A 253 28.53 0.78 16.28
CA GLU A 253 28.44 0.61 17.72
C GLU A 253 27.02 0.24 18.15
N ARG A 254 26.93 -0.56 19.21
CA ARG A 254 25.67 -0.87 19.87
C ARG A 254 25.38 0.19 20.90
N ILE A 255 24.32 0.97 20.67
CA ILE A 255 23.91 2.08 21.52
C ILE A 255 23.12 1.58 22.73
N ALA A 256 22.22 0.61 22.53
CA ALA A 256 21.43 0.00 23.59
C ALA A 256 21.34 -1.52 23.38
N ASP A 257 21.26 -2.28 24.48
CA ASP A 257 21.17 -3.73 24.44
C ASP A 257 20.28 -4.31 25.54
N ARG A 258 20.14 -5.63 25.52
CA ARG A 258 19.26 -6.38 26.41
C ARG A 258 17.79 -5.98 26.32
N LEU A 259 17.37 -5.56 25.13
CA LEU A 259 16.00 -5.09 24.88
C LEU A 259 15.07 -6.25 24.55
N SER A 260 13.82 -6.13 24.99
CA SER A 260 12.77 -7.10 24.64
C SER A 260 12.13 -6.74 23.31
N MET A 261 12.55 -7.42 22.26
CA MET A 261 12.07 -7.25 20.88
C MET A 261 11.91 -5.78 20.43
N PRO A 262 13.00 -4.99 20.31
CA PRO A 262 12.90 -3.57 19.96
C PRO A 262 12.50 -3.37 18.50
N HIS A 263 11.62 -2.39 18.23
CA HIS A 263 11.11 -2.06 16.90
C HIS A 263 11.03 -0.55 16.66
N SER A 264 10.86 -0.20 15.38
CA SER A 264 10.49 1.13 14.87
C SER A 264 11.24 2.29 15.55
N PRO A 265 12.59 2.29 15.53
CA PRO A 265 13.34 3.41 16.04
C PRO A 265 13.02 4.66 15.21
N ARG A 266 12.99 5.83 15.85
CA ARG A 266 12.76 7.13 15.18
C ARG A 266 13.62 8.20 15.84
N TRP A 267 14.27 9.03 15.03
CA TRP A 267 14.84 10.27 15.53
C TRP A 267 13.77 11.36 15.46
N TYR A 268 13.38 11.91 16.61
CA TYR A 268 12.35 12.95 16.64
C TYR A 268 12.60 13.89 17.82
N ARG A 269 12.64 15.21 17.53
CA ARG A 269 12.94 16.27 18.51
C ARG A 269 14.21 15.99 19.32
N ASP A 270 15.31 15.76 18.60
CA ASP A 270 16.65 15.54 19.13
C ASP A 270 16.79 14.37 20.11
N ARG A 271 15.89 13.38 19.96
CA ARG A 271 15.88 12.15 20.77
C ARG A 271 15.73 10.94 19.88
N LEU A 272 16.37 9.85 20.28
CA LEU A 272 16.16 8.53 19.71
C LEU A 272 15.03 7.85 20.47
N TRP A 273 13.91 7.63 19.78
CA TRP A 273 12.75 6.91 20.26
C TRP A 273 12.81 5.46 19.78
N VAL A 274 12.31 4.54 20.58
CA VAL A 274 12.22 3.11 20.25
C VAL A 274 10.97 2.51 20.90
N LEU A 275 10.39 1.52 20.23
CA LEU A 275 9.36 0.68 20.82
C LEU A 275 10.03 -0.55 21.45
N GLU A 276 9.91 -0.74 22.77
CA GLU A 276 10.30 -2.00 23.42
C GLU A 276 9.13 -2.99 23.38
N SER A 277 8.88 -3.57 22.20
CA SER A 277 7.64 -4.26 21.88
C SER A 277 7.33 -5.48 22.75
N GLY A 278 8.36 -6.16 23.27
CA GLY A 278 8.19 -7.26 24.22
C GLY A 278 7.64 -6.82 25.58
N ARG A 279 7.75 -5.52 25.91
CA ARG A 279 7.15 -4.88 27.10
C ARG A 279 5.93 -4.02 26.77
N GLY A 280 5.73 -3.67 25.50
CA GLY A 280 4.66 -2.80 25.05
C GLY A 280 4.91 -1.31 25.35
N SER A 281 6.17 -0.88 25.49
CA SER A 281 6.50 0.51 25.86
C SER A 281 7.00 1.35 24.69
N LEU A 282 6.66 2.64 24.76
CA LEU A 282 7.33 3.72 24.03
C LEU A 282 8.42 4.29 24.92
N SER A 283 9.67 4.30 24.45
CA SER A 283 10.82 4.71 25.25
C SER A 283 11.77 5.61 24.47
N THR A 284 12.52 6.45 25.18
CA THR A 284 13.67 7.18 24.62
C THR A 284 14.97 6.52 25.04
N VAL A 285 15.97 6.52 24.17
CA VAL A 285 17.32 5.99 24.42
C VAL A 285 18.27 7.13 24.76
N ASP A 286 18.94 7.03 25.91
CA ASP A 286 20.09 7.86 26.22
C ASP A 286 21.31 7.37 25.43
N LEU A 287 21.83 8.19 24.50
CA LEU A 287 22.89 7.78 23.57
C LEU A 287 24.24 7.54 24.24
N HIS A 288 24.46 8.04 25.47
CA HIS A 288 25.73 7.90 26.17
C HIS A 288 25.76 6.62 27.03
N THR A 289 24.65 6.34 27.71
CA THR A 289 24.52 5.23 28.66
C THR A 289 23.83 4.01 28.08
N GLY A 290 23.13 4.16 26.95
CA GLY A 290 22.28 3.14 26.34
C GLY A 290 21.00 2.82 27.12
N LYS A 291 20.71 3.58 28.18
CA LYS A 291 19.56 3.33 29.05
C LYS A 291 18.27 3.83 28.38
N LEU A 292 17.23 2.99 28.43
CA LEU A 292 15.87 3.38 28.04
C LEU A 292 15.17 4.12 29.19
N THR A 293 14.40 5.13 28.83
CA THR A 293 13.42 5.78 29.70
C THR A 293 12.05 5.62 29.10
N ASP A 294 11.18 4.89 29.79
CA ASP A 294 9.80 4.65 29.34
C ASP A 294 8.96 5.92 29.49
N ILE A 295 8.25 6.25 28.42
CA ILE A 295 7.35 7.40 28.34
C ILE A 295 5.90 6.93 28.51
N ALA A 296 5.54 5.80 27.90
CA ALA A 296 4.23 5.18 28.03
C ALA A 296 4.32 3.65 27.93
N CYS A 297 3.40 2.96 28.59
CA CYS A 297 3.21 1.52 28.46
C CYS A 297 1.81 1.24 27.90
N LEU A 298 1.73 0.39 26.88
CA LEU A 298 0.56 0.19 26.04
C LEU A 298 0.10 -1.28 26.08
N PRO A 299 -1.22 -1.53 25.98
CA PRO A 299 -1.81 -2.86 26.14
C PRO A 299 -1.73 -3.72 24.86
N GLY A 300 -0.54 -3.83 24.26
CA GLY A 300 -0.32 -4.64 23.07
C GLY A 300 1.13 -4.65 22.63
N PHE A 301 1.44 -5.52 21.68
CA PHE A 301 2.79 -5.56 21.09
C PHE A 301 2.95 -4.37 20.16
N THR A 302 3.79 -3.42 20.56
CA THR A 302 3.94 -2.15 19.85
C THR A 302 4.77 -2.32 18.58
N ARG A 303 4.27 -1.85 17.45
CA ARG A 303 4.97 -1.92 16.16
C ARG A 303 4.43 -0.85 15.22
N GLY A 304 5.31 -0.18 14.49
CA GLY A 304 4.94 1.01 13.72
C GLY A 304 4.87 2.23 14.64
N LEU A 305 5.69 3.22 14.35
CA LEU A 305 5.77 4.46 15.11
C LEU A 305 5.96 5.61 14.12
N ASP A 306 5.12 6.63 14.26
CA ASP A 306 5.32 7.91 13.60
C ASP A 306 4.86 9.07 14.49
N PHE A 307 5.33 10.28 14.20
CA PHE A 307 5.10 11.46 15.03
C PHE A 307 4.44 12.60 14.26
N TYR A 308 3.60 13.35 14.95
CA TYR A 308 3.14 14.65 14.48
C TYR A 308 2.92 15.60 15.66
N GLY A 309 3.62 16.73 15.67
CA GLY A 309 3.60 17.65 16.80
C GLY A 309 4.04 16.95 18.10
N ASN A 310 3.20 16.98 19.13
CA ASN A 310 3.45 16.31 20.41
C ASN A 310 2.95 14.86 20.45
N PHE A 311 2.40 14.34 19.35
CA PHE A 311 1.73 13.04 19.36
C PHE A 311 2.60 11.97 18.72
N ALA A 312 2.73 10.84 19.41
CA ALA A 312 3.22 9.59 18.86
C ALA A 312 2.03 8.71 18.48
N PHE A 313 1.99 8.25 17.23
CA PHE A 313 1.02 7.30 16.70
C PHE A 313 1.68 5.92 16.67
N ILE A 314 1.16 5.00 17.47
CA ILE A 314 1.81 3.72 17.74
C ILE A 314 0.86 2.60 17.37
N GLY A 315 1.29 1.74 16.45
CA GLY A 315 0.56 0.53 16.12
C GLY A 315 0.70 -0.52 17.21
N LEU A 316 -0.38 -1.24 17.50
CA LEU A 316 -0.43 -2.36 18.43
C LEU A 316 -0.93 -3.60 17.70
N SER A 317 -0.33 -4.74 18.03
CA SER A 317 -0.74 -6.06 17.57
C SER A 317 -1.17 -6.97 18.71
N GLN A 318 -2.19 -7.79 18.44
CA GLN A 318 -2.56 -8.92 19.27
C GLN A 318 -1.55 -10.04 19.06
N VAL A 319 -0.60 -10.15 19.98
CA VAL A 319 0.28 -11.31 20.02
C VAL A 319 -0.52 -12.52 20.51
N ARG A 320 -0.65 -13.54 19.66
CA ARG A 320 -1.10 -14.88 20.06
C ARG A 320 0.07 -15.63 20.70
N GLU A 321 -0.18 -16.47 21.70
CA GLU A 321 0.82 -17.41 22.20
C GLU A 321 1.19 -18.39 21.08
N SER A 322 2.23 -18.05 20.33
CA SER A 322 2.89 -18.92 19.36
C SER A 322 4.33 -19.14 19.79
N ALA A 323 5.02 -20.09 19.17
CA ALA A 323 6.44 -20.35 19.43
C ALA A 323 7.31 -19.08 19.27
N ILE A 324 6.89 -18.12 18.43
CA ILE A 324 7.60 -16.87 18.19
C ILE A 324 7.47 -15.91 19.37
N PHE A 325 6.32 -15.83 20.03
CA PHE A 325 6.08 -14.83 21.09
C PHE A 325 6.00 -15.40 22.51
N SER A 326 6.25 -16.69 22.71
CA SER A 326 6.35 -17.27 24.06
C SER A 326 7.49 -16.65 24.89
N GLY A 327 7.25 -16.31 26.17
CA GLY A 327 8.31 -15.89 27.10
C GLY A 327 8.69 -14.40 27.07
N ILE A 328 7.87 -13.54 26.47
CA ILE A 328 7.97 -12.07 26.60
C ILE A 328 6.88 -11.53 27.54
N GLU A 329 7.12 -10.37 28.16
CA GLU A 329 6.23 -9.83 29.21
C GLU A 329 4.82 -9.50 28.68
N ILE A 330 4.72 -8.90 27.49
CA ILE A 330 3.44 -8.53 26.89
C ILE A 330 2.53 -9.75 26.63
N ALA A 331 3.12 -10.93 26.38
CA ALA A 331 2.36 -12.16 26.16
C ALA A 331 1.70 -12.69 27.45
N LYS A 332 2.11 -12.22 28.63
CA LYS A 332 1.50 -12.59 29.92
C LYS A 332 0.26 -11.76 30.26
N GLN A 333 0.01 -10.66 29.56
CA GLN A 333 -1.16 -9.81 29.82
C GLN A 333 -2.44 -10.47 29.30
N ALA A 334 -3.51 -10.46 30.11
CA ALA A 334 -4.77 -11.11 29.76
C ALA A 334 -5.48 -10.40 28.58
N GLU A 335 -5.44 -9.08 28.55
CA GLU A 335 -6.00 -8.27 27.47
C GLU A 335 -4.88 -7.72 26.58
N ARG A 336 -5.02 -7.94 25.27
CA ARG A 336 -4.11 -7.41 24.25
C ARG A 336 -4.96 -6.85 23.13
N PHE A 337 -4.66 -5.63 22.72
CA PHE A 337 -5.42 -4.96 21.67
C PHE A 337 -4.62 -4.82 20.38
N CYS A 338 -5.35 -4.71 19.27
CA CYS A 338 -4.82 -4.40 17.95
C CYS A 338 -5.37 -3.04 17.53
N GLY A 339 -4.54 -2.18 16.94
CA GLY A 339 -4.96 -0.86 16.48
C GLY A 339 -3.90 0.22 16.61
N VAL A 340 -4.29 1.48 16.76
CA VAL A 340 -3.40 2.63 16.89
C VAL A 340 -3.69 3.41 18.17
N TRP A 341 -2.66 3.59 19.00
CA TRP A 341 -2.70 4.39 20.22
C TRP A 341 -1.96 5.69 19.99
N VAL A 342 -2.55 6.79 20.47
CA VAL A 342 -1.96 8.13 20.38
C VAL A 342 -1.49 8.55 21.77
N VAL A 343 -0.18 8.76 21.90
CA VAL A 343 0.45 9.19 23.15
C VAL A 343 0.92 10.64 23.01
N ASP A 344 0.55 11.50 23.95
CA ASP A 344 1.21 12.80 24.11
C ASP A 344 2.60 12.57 24.72
N ILE A 345 3.64 12.86 23.94
CA ILE A 345 5.03 12.57 24.28
C ILE A 345 5.58 13.49 25.37
N VAL A 346 4.89 14.57 25.71
CA VAL A 346 5.26 15.47 26.80
C VAL A 346 4.77 14.94 28.14
N THR A 347 3.56 14.38 28.17
CA THR A 347 2.92 13.92 29.41
C THR A 347 2.99 12.41 29.62
N GLY A 348 3.25 11.64 28.55
CA GLY A 348 3.19 10.18 28.54
C GLY A 348 1.76 9.61 28.54
N GLN A 349 0.73 10.46 28.44
CA GLN A 349 -0.66 10.02 28.50
C GLN A 349 -1.17 9.54 27.13
N VAL A 350 -1.97 8.47 27.15
CA VAL A 350 -2.76 8.06 25.98
C VAL A 350 -3.95 9.02 25.83
N VAL A 351 -3.99 9.76 24.73
CA VAL A 351 -5.01 10.81 24.48
C VAL A 351 -6.10 10.37 23.50
N ALA A 352 -5.81 9.38 22.66
CA ALA A 352 -6.78 8.79 21.74
C ALA A 352 -6.41 7.35 21.38
N LEU A 353 -7.39 6.57 20.92
CA LEU A 353 -7.15 5.23 20.39
C LEU A 353 -8.12 4.88 19.27
N LEU A 354 -7.65 4.02 18.37
CA LEU A 354 -8.40 3.27 17.38
C LEU A 354 -8.08 1.80 17.60
N ARG A 355 -9.07 0.97 17.90
CA ARG A 355 -8.97 -0.48 18.09
C ARG A 355 -9.63 -1.20 16.93
N PHE A 356 -8.96 -2.19 16.36
CA PHE A 356 -9.57 -3.11 15.42
C PHE A 356 -10.13 -4.35 16.12
N GLU A 357 -11.23 -4.88 15.60
CA GLU A 357 -11.90 -6.07 16.11
C GLU A 357 -11.93 -7.18 15.05
N ALA A 358 -12.10 -8.42 15.51
CA ALA A 358 -12.18 -9.64 14.69
C ALA A 358 -10.95 -9.89 13.78
N VAL A 359 -10.98 -9.42 12.53
CA VAL A 359 -10.10 -9.84 11.44
C VAL A 359 -8.71 -9.20 11.52
N VAL A 360 -8.62 -7.93 11.90
CA VAL A 360 -7.33 -7.23 11.96
C VAL A 360 -6.73 -7.40 13.35
N GLN A 361 -5.72 -8.26 13.44
CA GLN A 361 -5.04 -8.60 14.69
C GLN A 361 -3.57 -8.17 14.72
N GLU A 362 -3.02 -7.75 13.59
CA GLU A 362 -1.61 -7.38 13.48
C GLU A 362 -1.44 -6.09 12.67
N VAL A 363 -1.15 -4.99 13.36
CA VAL A 363 -0.67 -3.74 12.76
C VAL A 363 0.84 -3.84 12.58
N PHE A 364 1.32 -3.56 11.38
CA PHE A 364 2.73 -3.68 11.04
C PHE A 364 3.45 -2.33 11.02
N ALA A 365 2.89 -1.33 10.34
CA ALA A 365 3.41 0.03 10.31
C ALA A 365 2.28 1.06 10.37
N VAL A 366 2.61 2.24 10.89
CA VAL A 366 1.74 3.42 10.97
C VAL A 366 2.53 4.58 10.37
N VAL A 367 1.90 5.31 9.45
CA VAL A 367 2.46 6.51 8.82
C VAL A 367 1.43 7.63 8.91
N VAL A 368 1.84 8.79 9.39
CA VAL A 368 1.03 10.01 9.38
C VAL A 368 1.06 10.62 7.98
N LEU A 369 -0.09 11.15 7.54
CA LEU A 369 -0.25 11.87 6.29
C LEU A 369 -0.60 13.34 6.58
N PRO A 370 0.41 14.22 6.76
CA PRO A 370 0.18 15.63 7.06
C PRO A 370 -0.47 16.39 5.91
N GLY A 371 -1.45 17.25 6.22
CA GLY A 371 -2.15 18.07 5.23
C GLY A 371 -3.13 17.29 4.36
N MET A 372 -3.34 16.00 4.64
CA MET A 372 -4.23 15.11 3.91
C MET A 372 -5.32 14.62 4.87
N THR A 373 -6.49 15.22 4.82
CA THR A 373 -7.61 14.92 5.72
C THR A 373 -8.49 13.80 5.19
N PHE A 374 -8.56 13.63 3.86
CA PHE A 374 -9.38 12.61 3.21
C PHE A 374 -8.69 11.97 1.99
N PRO A 375 -7.48 11.39 2.17
CA PRO A 375 -6.72 10.82 1.07
C PRO A 375 -7.36 9.55 0.51
N GLU A 376 -7.04 9.23 -0.73
CA GLU A 376 -7.38 7.98 -1.40
C GLU A 376 -6.12 7.27 -1.92
N VAL A 377 -6.17 5.95 -2.07
CA VAL A 377 -5.13 5.15 -2.74
C VAL A 377 -5.82 4.33 -3.84
N LEU A 378 -5.42 4.53 -5.10
CA LEU A 378 -5.95 3.77 -6.24
C LEU A 378 -4.93 2.73 -6.69
N THR A 379 -5.29 1.45 -6.67
CA THR A 379 -4.41 0.34 -7.06
C THR A 379 -4.90 -0.45 -8.28
N ASP A 380 -6.20 -0.42 -8.55
CA ASP A 380 -6.91 -1.35 -9.44
C ASP A 380 -7.89 -0.69 -10.41
N ASP A 381 -8.21 0.60 -10.24
CA ASP A 381 -9.05 1.35 -11.18
C ASP A 381 -8.31 1.59 -12.51
N ARG A 382 -8.40 0.62 -13.41
CA ARG A 382 -7.71 0.64 -14.71
C ARG A 382 -8.08 1.85 -15.56
N ALA A 383 -9.33 2.32 -15.47
CA ALA A 383 -9.81 3.46 -16.23
C ALA A 383 -9.14 4.74 -15.74
N LEU A 384 -9.22 5.04 -14.44
CA LEU A 384 -8.58 6.21 -13.85
C LEU A 384 -7.05 6.15 -13.97
N LEU A 385 -6.44 5.00 -13.71
CA LEU A 385 -4.99 4.83 -13.81
C LEU A 385 -4.50 4.98 -15.26
N GLY A 386 -5.23 4.42 -16.23
CA GLY A 386 -4.90 4.48 -17.66
C GLY A 386 -4.93 5.89 -18.24
N ARG A 387 -5.74 6.79 -17.66
CA ARG A 387 -5.87 8.21 -18.07
C ARG A 387 -5.15 9.21 -17.16
N SER A 388 -4.44 8.74 -16.14
CA SER A 388 -3.75 9.59 -15.16
C SER A 388 -2.24 9.60 -15.40
N TYR A 389 -1.77 10.70 -15.99
CA TYR A 389 -0.37 10.91 -16.30
C TYR A 389 0.27 11.90 -15.32
N VAL A 390 1.54 11.65 -15.01
CA VAL A 390 2.37 12.59 -14.26
C VAL A 390 3.59 12.85 -15.12
N LEU A 391 3.77 14.10 -15.52
CA LEU A 391 4.89 14.53 -16.35
C LEU A 391 5.84 15.40 -15.51
N PRO A 392 7.14 15.46 -15.88
CA PRO A 392 8.05 16.48 -15.36
C PRO A 392 7.51 17.90 -15.60
N ASP A 393 7.85 18.85 -14.74
CA ASP A 393 7.34 20.23 -14.81
C ASP A 393 7.68 20.92 -16.15
N GLU A 394 8.84 20.62 -16.71
CA GLU A 394 9.26 21.08 -18.05
C GLU A 394 8.37 20.56 -19.17
N ALA A 395 8.01 19.27 -19.14
CA ALA A 395 7.09 18.69 -20.12
C ALA A 395 5.65 19.16 -19.89
N MET A 396 5.27 19.47 -18.64
CA MET A 396 3.97 20.06 -18.32
C MET A 396 3.76 21.42 -18.99
N ALA A 397 4.83 22.22 -19.21
CA ALA A 397 4.73 23.51 -19.90
C ALA A 397 4.31 23.36 -21.38
N ASP A 398 4.61 22.21 -21.98
CA ASP A 398 4.28 21.89 -23.37
C ASP A 398 2.94 21.12 -23.50
N VAL A 399 2.26 20.80 -22.38
CA VAL A 399 0.94 20.16 -22.41
C VAL A 399 -0.08 21.15 -22.97
N VAL A 400 -0.52 20.89 -24.20
CA VAL A 400 -1.56 21.67 -24.86
C VAL A 400 -2.93 21.21 -24.37
N ALA A 401 -3.76 22.16 -23.95
CA ALA A 401 -5.16 21.89 -23.67
C ALA A 401 -5.87 21.47 -24.97
N LEU A 402 -6.46 20.28 -24.97
CA LEU A 402 -7.31 19.84 -26.08
C LEU A 402 -8.50 20.79 -26.23
N GLN A 403 -8.82 21.16 -27.47
CA GLN A 403 -10.05 21.88 -27.75
C GLN A 403 -11.25 20.95 -27.57
N ALA A 404 -12.42 21.49 -27.23
CA ALA A 404 -13.64 20.69 -27.02
C ALA A 404 -13.95 19.78 -28.22
N ALA A 405 -13.74 20.28 -29.44
CA ALA A 405 -13.96 19.51 -30.66
C ALA A 405 -13.00 18.32 -30.83
N ASP A 406 -11.78 18.43 -30.31
CA ASP A 406 -10.81 17.33 -30.35
C ASP A 406 -11.10 16.32 -29.24
N LEU A 407 -11.53 16.80 -28.07
CA LEU A 407 -11.97 15.96 -26.96
C LEU A 407 -13.16 15.07 -27.35
N ASP A 408 -14.10 15.62 -28.12
CA ASP A 408 -15.26 14.89 -28.66
C ASP A 408 -14.87 13.79 -29.65
N ARG A 409 -13.65 13.80 -30.20
CA ARG A 409 -13.12 12.77 -31.12
C ARG A 409 -12.35 11.66 -30.41
N LEU A 410 -12.23 11.70 -29.09
CA LEU A 410 -11.59 10.64 -28.32
C LEU A 410 -12.62 9.58 -27.90
N PRO A 411 -12.42 8.30 -28.25
CA PRO A 411 -13.32 7.21 -27.85
C PRO A 411 -13.58 7.18 -26.33
N ALA A 412 -12.51 7.29 -25.53
CA ALA A 412 -12.59 7.25 -24.07
C ALA A 412 -13.51 8.34 -23.49
N ILE A 413 -13.52 9.55 -24.06
CA ILE A 413 -14.40 10.64 -23.61
C ILE A 413 -15.86 10.35 -23.92
N GLN A 414 -16.13 9.77 -25.09
CA GLN A 414 -17.49 9.39 -25.46
C GLN A 414 -17.99 8.21 -24.61
N PHE A 415 -17.12 7.27 -24.26
CA PHE A 415 -17.42 6.23 -23.28
C PHE A 415 -17.74 6.84 -21.90
N ASP A 416 -16.89 7.72 -21.37
CA ASP A 416 -17.11 8.39 -20.08
C ASP A 416 -18.43 9.17 -20.04
N ARG A 417 -18.77 9.86 -21.15
CA ARG A 417 -20.08 10.52 -21.30
C ARG A 417 -21.23 9.52 -21.25
N GLY A 418 -21.09 8.39 -21.93
CA GLY A 418 -22.09 7.32 -21.90
C GLY A 418 -22.33 6.82 -20.47
N VAL A 419 -21.26 6.58 -19.72
CA VAL A 419 -21.32 6.19 -18.31
C VAL A 419 -22.01 7.27 -17.45
N ALA A 420 -21.64 8.54 -17.64
CA ALA A 420 -22.23 9.65 -16.90
C ALA A 420 -23.73 9.82 -17.18
N HIS A 421 -24.15 9.70 -18.44
CA HIS A 421 -25.57 9.75 -18.83
C HIS A 421 -26.34 8.56 -18.24
N ALA A 422 -25.77 7.35 -18.28
CA ALA A 422 -26.38 6.17 -17.68
C ALA A 422 -26.57 6.33 -16.16
N ALA A 423 -25.56 6.86 -15.46
CA ALA A 423 -25.63 7.15 -14.03
C ALA A 423 -26.68 8.24 -13.70
N ALA A 424 -26.89 9.20 -14.60
CA ALA A 424 -27.95 10.21 -14.50
C ALA A 424 -29.36 9.68 -14.86
N GLY A 425 -29.46 8.42 -15.32
CA GLY A 425 -30.71 7.81 -15.78
C GLY A 425 -31.14 8.22 -17.20
N ASP A 426 -30.30 8.96 -17.94
CA ASP A 426 -30.55 9.35 -19.32
C ASP A 426 -30.02 8.27 -20.27
N VAL A 427 -30.78 7.17 -20.36
CA VAL A 427 -30.37 5.95 -21.07
C VAL A 427 -30.22 6.18 -22.59
N ASP A 428 -31.06 7.04 -23.18
CA ASP A 428 -30.98 7.37 -24.61
C ASP A 428 -29.69 8.15 -24.94
N ALA A 429 -29.33 9.15 -24.12
CA ALA A 429 -28.07 9.86 -24.28
C ALA A 429 -26.85 8.95 -24.05
N ALA A 430 -26.96 7.99 -23.12
CA ALA A 430 -25.92 6.99 -22.90
C ALA A 430 -25.68 6.13 -24.15
N ILE A 431 -26.75 5.60 -24.75
CA ILE A 431 -26.67 4.82 -26.00
C ILE A 431 -26.03 5.63 -27.13
N ALA A 432 -26.41 6.89 -27.29
CA ALA A 432 -25.84 7.76 -28.31
C ALA A 432 -24.33 7.93 -28.13
N ALA A 433 -23.88 8.21 -26.90
CA ALA A 433 -22.47 8.36 -26.58
C ALA A 433 -21.66 7.06 -26.78
N TYR A 434 -22.20 5.91 -26.35
CA TYR A 434 -21.55 4.62 -26.60
C TYR A 434 -21.43 4.28 -28.09
N ARG A 435 -22.43 4.62 -28.91
CA ARG A 435 -22.36 4.43 -30.37
C ARG A 435 -21.29 5.29 -31.00
N ILE A 436 -21.19 6.57 -30.61
CA ILE A 436 -20.11 7.44 -31.09
C ILE A 436 -18.74 6.87 -30.67
N CYS A 437 -18.62 6.36 -29.43
CA CYS A 437 -17.39 5.68 -29.00
C CYS A 437 -17.03 4.52 -29.93
N LEU A 438 -18.01 3.65 -30.26
CA LEU A 438 -17.80 2.50 -31.14
C LEU A 438 -17.58 2.87 -32.61
N ASP A 439 -18.07 4.03 -33.06
CA ASP A 439 -17.75 4.56 -34.40
C ASP A 439 -16.30 5.03 -34.48
N LEU A 440 -15.76 5.57 -33.38
CA LEU A 440 -14.36 6.02 -33.27
C LEU A 440 -13.40 4.86 -33.01
N ASP A 441 -13.80 3.90 -32.16
CA ASP A 441 -13.08 2.66 -31.87
C ASP A 441 -14.03 1.45 -31.89
N PRO A 442 -14.14 0.76 -33.04
CA PRO A 442 -14.98 -0.43 -33.16
C PRO A 442 -14.60 -1.59 -32.23
N ASN A 443 -13.40 -1.60 -31.66
CA ASN A 443 -12.92 -2.68 -30.80
C ASN A 443 -13.07 -2.36 -29.30
N HIS A 444 -13.69 -1.23 -28.93
CA HIS A 444 -13.87 -0.84 -27.54
C HIS A 444 -14.90 -1.75 -26.83
N LEU A 445 -14.41 -2.80 -26.16
CA LEU A 445 -15.25 -3.82 -25.53
C LEU A 445 -16.15 -3.26 -24.44
N ASP A 446 -15.64 -2.40 -23.54
CA ASP A 446 -16.44 -1.84 -22.46
C ASP A 446 -17.63 -1.01 -22.97
N ALA A 447 -17.40 -0.14 -23.97
CA ALA A 447 -18.46 0.64 -24.59
C ALA A 447 -19.53 -0.25 -25.24
N ARG A 448 -19.12 -1.37 -25.85
CA ARG A 448 -20.04 -2.35 -26.43
C ARG A 448 -20.86 -3.08 -25.38
N TYR A 449 -20.23 -3.50 -24.28
CA TYR A 449 -20.91 -4.12 -23.15
C TYR A 449 -21.92 -3.16 -22.50
N HIS A 450 -21.52 -1.92 -22.22
CA HIS A 450 -22.40 -0.91 -21.61
C HIS A 450 -23.53 -0.47 -22.55
N LEU A 451 -23.29 -0.42 -23.87
CA LEU A 451 -24.35 -0.22 -24.85
C LEU A 451 -25.40 -1.34 -24.76
N ALA A 452 -24.97 -2.60 -24.62
CA ALA A 452 -25.90 -3.71 -24.48
C ALA A 452 -26.74 -3.60 -23.20
N LEU A 453 -26.13 -3.27 -22.06
CA LEU A 453 -26.85 -3.02 -20.81
C LEU A 453 -27.90 -1.91 -20.95
N ALA A 454 -27.55 -0.80 -21.58
CA ALA A 454 -28.47 0.32 -21.81
C ALA A 454 -29.63 -0.08 -22.75
N LEU A 455 -29.36 -0.89 -23.79
CA LEU A 455 -30.39 -1.44 -24.67
C LEU A 455 -31.34 -2.40 -23.92
N ALA A 456 -30.80 -3.24 -23.04
CA ALA A 456 -31.60 -4.12 -22.19
C ALA A 456 -32.49 -3.35 -21.20
N GLN A 457 -32.03 -2.19 -20.72
CA GLN A 457 -32.82 -1.31 -19.84
C GLN A 457 -33.99 -0.65 -20.59
N LEU A 458 -33.84 -0.34 -21.88
CA LEU A 458 -34.92 0.17 -22.74
C LEU A 458 -35.80 -0.93 -23.36
N ASP A 459 -35.74 -2.16 -22.85
CA ASP A 459 -36.50 -3.31 -23.35
C ASP A 459 -36.23 -3.62 -24.83
N ARG A 460 -34.96 -3.54 -25.25
CA ARG A 460 -34.48 -3.89 -26.60
C ARG A 460 -33.59 -5.15 -26.56
N PRO A 461 -34.12 -6.32 -26.16
CA PRO A 461 -33.33 -7.51 -25.86
C PRO A 461 -32.56 -8.07 -27.06
N LEU A 462 -33.12 -8.00 -28.27
CA LEU A 462 -32.45 -8.51 -29.49
C LEU A 462 -31.20 -7.71 -29.85
N GLU A 463 -31.24 -6.38 -29.73
CA GLU A 463 -30.08 -5.52 -29.98
C GLU A 463 -29.03 -5.70 -28.89
N SER A 464 -29.45 -5.83 -27.62
CA SER A 464 -28.56 -6.18 -26.52
C SER A 464 -27.82 -7.50 -26.78
N ILE A 465 -28.53 -8.56 -27.17
CA ILE A 465 -27.93 -9.87 -27.49
C ILE A 465 -26.92 -9.75 -28.64
N ALA A 466 -27.23 -8.96 -29.68
CA ALA A 466 -26.32 -8.76 -30.80
C ALA A 466 -24.98 -8.11 -30.37
N GLU A 467 -25.04 -7.11 -29.50
CA GLU A 467 -23.83 -6.46 -28.98
C GLU A 467 -23.07 -7.35 -27.98
N LEU A 468 -23.76 -8.04 -27.08
CA LEU A 468 -23.12 -8.98 -26.15
C LEU A 468 -22.43 -10.14 -26.87
N ASN A 469 -23.01 -10.67 -27.95
CA ASN A 469 -22.37 -11.71 -28.76
C ASN A 469 -21.03 -11.25 -29.36
N ARG A 470 -20.92 -9.96 -29.72
CA ARG A 470 -19.66 -9.38 -30.18
C ARG A 470 -18.66 -9.18 -29.05
N VAL A 471 -19.12 -8.92 -27.81
CA VAL A 471 -18.24 -8.88 -26.63
C VAL A 471 -17.62 -10.26 -26.41
N ILE A 472 -18.44 -11.32 -26.32
CA ILE A 472 -17.95 -12.68 -26.06
C ILE A 472 -17.20 -13.29 -27.25
N HIS A 473 -17.40 -12.80 -28.47
CA HIS A 473 -16.59 -13.19 -29.62
C HIS A 473 -15.13 -12.74 -29.46
N ASN A 474 -14.91 -11.56 -28.88
CA ASN A 474 -13.58 -11.00 -28.65
C ASN A 474 -12.97 -11.45 -27.32
N ASP A 475 -13.80 -11.57 -26.28
CA ASP A 475 -13.42 -12.12 -24.99
C ASP A 475 -14.38 -13.26 -24.57
N PRO A 476 -14.08 -14.51 -24.97
CA PRO A 476 -14.92 -15.67 -24.65
C PRO A 476 -15.09 -15.94 -23.15
N ASN A 477 -14.20 -15.39 -22.32
CA ASN A 477 -14.20 -15.60 -20.87
C ASN A 477 -14.83 -14.44 -20.10
N HIS A 478 -15.48 -13.49 -20.78
CA HIS A 478 -16.12 -12.35 -20.12
C HIS A 478 -17.41 -12.79 -19.39
N ILE A 479 -17.27 -13.13 -18.12
CA ILE A 479 -18.32 -13.71 -17.27
C ILE A 479 -19.56 -12.81 -17.21
N GLU A 480 -19.39 -11.51 -17.04
CA GLU A 480 -20.48 -10.54 -16.93
C GLU A 480 -21.28 -10.44 -18.24
N ALA A 481 -20.62 -10.54 -19.40
CA ALA A 481 -21.30 -10.55 -20.69
C ALA A 481 -22.08 -11.85 -20.92
N LEU A 482 -21.51 -13.00 -20.54
CA LEU A 482 -22.20 -14.30 -20.56
C LEU A 482 -23.43 -14.29 -19.65
N TRP A 483 -23.30 -13.71 -18.46
CA TRP A 483 -24.41 -13.58 -17.52
C TRP A 483 -25.55 -12.76 -18.13
N GLN A 484 -25.22 -11.59 -18.68
CA GLN A 484 -26.21 -10.71 -19.30
C GLN A 484 -26.88 -11.34 -20.53
N LEU A 485 -26.17 -12.16 -21.31
CA LEU A 485 -26.78 -12.94 -22.39
C LEU A 485 -27.83 -13.92 -21.85
N GLY A 486 -27.50 -14.66 -20.80
CA GLY A 486 -28.43 -15.56 -20.13
C GLY A 486 -29.71 -14.84 -19.69
N GLU A 487 -29.57 -13.68 -19.04
CA GLU A 487 -30.71 -12.84 -18.62
C GLU A 487 -31.57 -12.38 -19.81
N GLN A 488 -30.97 -11.95 -20.92
CA GLN A 488 -31.74 -11.54 -22.10
C GLN A 488 -32.49 -12.72 -22.74
N TYR A 489 -31.91 -13.92 -22.76
CA TYR A 489 -32.59 -15.11 -23.29
C TYR A 489 -33.74 -15.58 -22.38
N VAL A 490 -33.59 -15.48 -21.05
CA VAL A 490 -34.70 -15.69 -20.10
C VAL A 490 -35.84 -14.72 -20.37
N ARG A 491 -35.56 -13.43 -20.57
CA ARG A 491 -36.58 -12.41 -20.90
C ARG A 491 -37.33 -12.72 -22.19
N LEU A 492 -36.67 -13.33 -23.17
CA LEU A 492 -37.26 -13.78 -24.43
C LEU A 492 -37.96 -15.14 -24.34
N GLY A 493 -37.96 -15.80 -23.17
CA GLY A 493 -38.53 -17.14 -22.96
C GLY A 493 -37.71 -18.27 -23.59
N ASN A 494 -36.45 -18.02 -23.96
CA ASN A 494 -35.56 -19.02 -24.55
C ASN A 494 -34.63 -19.61 -23.48
N TYR A 495 -35.21 -20.47 -22.66
CA TYR A 495 -34.54 -21.07 -21.52
C TYR A 495 -33.38 -22.02 -21.91
N ASP A 496 -33.47 -22.68 -23.07
CA ASP A 496 -32.42 -23.56 -23.58
C ASP A 496 -31.12 -22.79 -23.84
N GLN A 497 -31.21 -21.62 -24.46
CA GLN A 497 -30.03 -20.76 -24.67
C GLN A 497 -29.51 -20.18 -23.36
N ALA A 498 -30.40 -19.78 -22.45
CA ALA A 498 -30.00 -19.28 -21.15
C ALA A 498 -29.19 -20.33 -20.35
N GLN A 499 -29.56 -21.61 -20.45
CA GLN A 499 -28.83 -22.70 -19.79
C GLN A 499 -27.40 -22.85 -20.32
N ILE A 500 -27.19 -22.73 -21.64
CA ILE A 500 -25.85 -22.82 -22.26
C ILE A 500 -24.89 -21.79 -21.67
N TYR A 501 -25.32 -20.53 -21.52
CA TYR A 501 -24.46 -19.48 -20.97
C TYR A 501 -24.16 -19.68 -19.49
N ARG A 502 -25.08 -20.26 -18.72
CA ARG A 502 -24.85 -20.61 -17.32
C ARG A 502 -23.83 -21.73 -17.17
N ASP A 503 -23.93 -22.75 -18.00
CA ASP A 503 -22.96 -23.86 -18.02
C ASP A 503 -21.56 -23.36 -18.38
N LEU A 504 -21.45 -22.38 -19.30
CA LEU A 504 -20.19 -21.72 -19.64
C LEU A 504 -19.60 -20.92 -18.46
N ILE A 505 -20.42 -20.16 -17.73
CA ILE A 505 -19.97 -19.41 -16.54
C ILE A 505 -19.42 -20.37 -15.48
N LEU A 506 -20.14 -21.46 -15.18
CA LEU A 506 -19.70 -22.46 -14.21
C LEU A 506 -18.43 -23.20 -14.65
N ALA A 507 -18.18 -23.34 -15.95
CA ALA A 507 -16.95 -23.92 -16.46
C ALA A 507 -15.74 -22.98 -16.32
N ILE A 508 -15.96 -21.67 -16.39
CA ILE A 508 -14.92 -20.64 -16.25
C ILE A 508 -14.64 -20.34 -14.77
N ASP A 509 -15.68 -20.25 -13.95
CA ASP A 509 -15.61 -19.94 -12.53
C ASP A 509 -16.51 -20.88 -11.70
N PRO A 510 -16.04 -22.10 -11.38
CA PRO A 510 -16.83 -23.11 -10.67
C PRO A 510 -17.19 -22.72 -9.22
N ASP A 511 -16.38 -21.87 -8.59
CA ASP A 511 -16.51 -21.46 -7.18
C ASP A 511 -17.18 -20.08 -7.05
N GLY A 512 -17.56 -19.46 -8.16
CA GLY A 512 -18.20 -18.15 -8.24
C GLY A 512 -19.70 -18.14 -7.90
N LEU A 513 -20.34 -16.99 -8.13
CA LEU A 513 -21.78 -16.81 -7.89
C LEU A 513 -22.59 -17.74 -8.80
N SER A 514 -23.33 -18.67 -8.19
CA SER A 514 -24.21 -19.58 -8.95
C SER A 514 -25.40 -18.81 -9.54
N PRO A 515 -25.68 -18.94 -10.86
CA PRO A 515 -26.84 -18.29 -11.47
C PRO A 515 -28.17 -18.79 -10.89
N GLU A 516 -29.13 -17.88 -10.67
CA GLU A 516 -30.45 -18.23 -10.10
C GLU A 516 -31.17 -19.30 -10.93
N PRO A 517 -31.91 -20.26 -10.33
CA PRO A 517 -32.57 -21.32 -11.10
C PRO A 517 -33.52 -20.76 -12.17
N ILE A 518 -33.43 -21.28 -13.41
CA ILE A 518 -34.38 -20.96 -14.48
C ILE A 518 -35.76 -21.46 -14.04
N PRO A 519 -36.84 -20.66 -14.20
CA PRO A 519 -38.20 -21.13 -13.91
C PRO A 519 -38.53 -22.39 -14.71
N ASP A 520 -38.95 -23.44 -14.01
CA ASP A 520 -39.33 -24.72 -14.62
C ASP A 520 -40.70 -24.59 -15.31
N GLU A 521 -40.74 -24.66 -16.64
CA GLU A 521 -41.98 -24.65 -17.42
C GLU A 521 -42.82 -25.93 -17.25
N SER A 522 -42.31 -26.98 -16.59
CA SER A 522 -43.09 -28.18 -16.31
C SER A 522 -44.22 -27.98 -15.28
N ALA A 523 -44.30 -26.80 -14.65
CA ALA A 523 -45.34 -26.45 -13.67
C ALA A 523 -46.55 -25.65 -14.22
N LYS A 524 -46.65 -25.43 -15.54
CA LYS A 524 -47.72 -24.63 -16.17
C LYS A 524 -48.65 -25.36 -17.15
N ASN A 525 -48.67 -26.70 -17.16
CA ASN A 525 -49.69 -27.48 -17.89
C ASN A 525 -50.65 -28.22 -16.96
#